data_AF-E4XJ27-F1
#
_entry.id   AF-E4XJ27-F1
#
_cell.length_a   1.000
_cell.length_b   1.000
_cell.length_c   1.000
_cell.angle_alpha   90.00
_cell.angle_beta   90.00
_cell.angle_gamma   90.00
#
_symmetry.space_group_name_H-M   'P 1'
#
loop_
_entity.id
_entity.type
_entity.pdbx_description
1 polymer ?
#
loop_
_entity_poly.entity_id
_entity_poly.type
_entity_poly.pdbx_seq_one_letter_code
_entity_poly.pdbx_strand_id
1 'polypeptide(L)' 'MTEIQDLPKELVEEIRTTFKIFDQDDDGKITTKELGTVLRSLGQNPTDVELQDLINQVCSALFNELR' A
#
# COMPACT_ATOMS: atom_id res chain seq x y z
N MET A 1 2.40 -11.02 16.22
CA MET A 1 3.19 -10.52 15.08
C MET A 1 2.45 -10.99 13.84
N THR A 2 1.51 -10.19 13.35
CA THR A 2 0.71 -10.53 12.18
C THR A 2 1.57 -10.27 10.95
N GLU A 3 1.94 -11.34 10.24
CA GLU A 3 2.53 -11.22 8.92
C GLU A 3 1.49 -10.59 7.98
N ILE A 4 1.89 -9.60 7.22
CA ILE A 4 1.05 -8.83 6.28
C ILE A 4 0.46 -9.74 5.17
N GLN A 5 0.98 -10.97 5.05
CA GLN A 5 0.41 -12.03 4.19
C GLN A 5 -1.00 -12.48 4.65
N ASP A 6 -1.42 -12.18 5.88
CA ASP A 6 -2.76 -12.45 6.42
C ASP A 6 -3.68 -11.20 6.43
N LEU A 7 -3.37 -10.16 5.63
CA LEU A 7 -4.30 -9.05 5.48
C LEU A 7 -5.59 -9.55 4.80
N PRO A 8 -6.77 -9.23 5.35
CA PRO A 8 -8.04 -9.59 4.72
C PRO A 8 -8.11 -8.95 3.34
N LYS A 9 -8.63 -9.70 2.36
CA LYS A 9 -8.74 -9.25 0.97
C LYS A 9 -9.44 -7.89 0.82
N GLU A 10 -10.42 -7.60 1.67
CA GLU A 10 -11.09 -6.29 1.70
C GLU A 10 -10.13 -5.15 2.02
N LEU A 11 -9.21 -5.35 2.95
CA LEU A 11 -8.20 -4.34 3.29
C LEU A 11 -7.19 -4.17 2.15
N VAL A 12 -6.84 -5.25 1.45
CA VAL A 12 -5.99 -5.16 0.24
C VAL A 12 -6.68 -4.37 -0.86
N GLU A 13 -7.97 -4.60 -1.10
CA GLU A 13 -8.75 -3.87 -2.09
C GLU A 13 -9.00 -2.40 -1.70
N GLU A 14 -9.18 -2.12 -0.41
CA GLU A 14 -9.32 -0.76 0.12
C GLU A 14 -8.00 0.01 0.00
N ILE A 15 -6.87 -0.64 0.33
CA ILE A 15 -5.53 -0.13 0.09
C ILE A 15 -5.34 0.11 -1.41
N ARG A 16 -5.70 -0.84 -2.29
CA ARG A 16 -5.55 -0.71 -3.75
C ARG A 16 -6.39 0.43 -4.33
N THR A 17 -7.62 0.58 -3.88
CA THR A 17 -8.52 1.67 -4.31
C THR A 17 -7.97 3.00 -3.85
N THR A 18 -7.46 3.06 -2.62
CA THR A 18 -6.81 4.26 -2.10
C THR A 18 -5.51 4.54 -2.84
N PHE A 19 -4.70 3.54 -3.15
CA PHE A 19 -3.52 3.66 -4.00
C PHE A 19 -3.85 4.32 -5.34
N LYS A 20 -4.90 3.87 -6.04
CA LYS A 20 -5.34 4.48 -7.31
C LYS A 20 -5.85 5.92 -7.18
N ILE A 21 -6.41 6.29 -6.03
CA ILE A 21 -6.85 7.67 -5.77
C ILE A 21 -5.64 8.60 -5.56
N PHE A 22 -4.53 8.06 -5.03
CA PHE A 22 -3.34 8.82 -4.69
C PHE A 22 -2.25 8.78 -5.77
N ASP A 23 -2.19 7.73 -6.58
CA ASP A 23 -1.37 7.59 -7.80
C ASP A 23 -1.94 8.47 -8.92
N GLN A 24 -1.73 9.79 -8.79
CA GLN A 24 -2.29 10.80 -9.71
C GLN A 24 -1.65 10.78 -11.10
N ASP A 25 -0.44 10.23 -11.22
CA ASP A 25 0.31 10.11 -12.46
C ASP A 25 0.20 8.72 -13.11
N ASP A 26 -0.53 7.78 -12.50
CA ASP A 26 -0.79 6.41 -12.99
C ASP A 26 0.53 5.70 -13.35
N ASP A 27 1.60 6.03 -12.62
CA ASP A 27 2.94 5.47 -12.84
C ASP A 27 3.13 4.15 -12.08
N GLY A 28 2.14 3.79 -11.26
CA GLY A 28 2.09 2.57 -10.45
C GLY A 28 2.99 2.64 -9.22
N LYS A 29 3.49 3.82 -8.84
CA LYS A 29 4.43 4.03 -7.73
C LYS A 29 3.95 5.15 -6.82
N ILE A 30 3.49 4.76 -5.64
CA ILE A 30 3.34 5.73 -4.56
C ILE A 30 4.62 5.77 -3.73
N THR A 31 4.96 6.94 -3.22
CA THR A 31 6.08 7.10 -2.29
C THR A 31 5.70 6.66 -0.88
N THR A 32 6.70 6.33 -0.05
CA THR A 32 6.51 6.00 1.39
C THR A 32 5.76 7.09 2.15
N LYS A 33 5.90 8.35 1.72
CA LYS A 33 5.16 9.49 2.27
C LYS A 33 3.67 9.45 1.95
N GLU A 34 3.31 9.11 0.73
CA GLU A 34 1.91 9.03 0.30
C GLU A 34 1.21 7.86 0.99
N LEU A 35 1.85 6.68 1.03
CA LEU A 35 1.32 5.54 1.78
C LEU A 35 1.18 5.85 3.27
N GLY A 36 2.20 6.51 3.85
CA GLY A 36 2.17 6.91 5.25
C GLY A 36 1.04 7.86 5.56
N THR A 37 0.73 8.77 4.64
CA THR A 37 -0.40 9.71 4.78
C THR A 37 -1.74 8.98 4.74
N VAL A 38 -1.89 8.01 3.84
CA VAL A 38 -3.09 7.16 3.73
C VAL A 38 -3.31 6.34 5.00
N LEU A 39 -2.30 5.60 5.44
CA LEU A 39 -2.42 4.71 6.59
C LEU A 39 -2.73 5.50 7.87
N ARG A 40 -2.10 6.67 8.04
CA ARG A 40 -2.43 7.62 9.11
C ARG A 40 -3.87 8.15 9.03
N SER A 41 -4.40 8.37 7.84
CA SER A 41 -5.80 8.78 7.63
C SER A 41 -6.79 7.66 7.97
N LEU A 42 -6.39 6.40 7.82
CA LEU A 42 -7.14 5.21 8.26
C LEU A 42 -6.96 4.90 9.75
N GLY A 43 -6.26 5.76 10.50
CA GLY A 43 -6.00 5.59 11.93
C GLY A 43 -4.88 4.60 12.26
N GLN A 44 -4.16 4.09 11.26
CA GLN A 44 -2.97 3.26 11.43
C GLN A 44 -1.74 4.16 11.60
N ASN A 45 -0.74 3.73 12.37
CA ASN A 45 0.47 4.53 12.59
C ASN A 45 1.73 3.70 12.29
N PRO A 46 1.93 3.32 11.02
CA PRO A 46 3.06 2.48 10.63
C PRO A 46 4.38 3.25 10.74
N THR A 47 5.44 2.51 11.03
CA THR A 47 6.81 3.01 10.99
C THR A 47 7.32 3.13 9.55
N ASP A 48 8.38 3.91 9.32
CA ASP A 48 8.98 4.05 7.99
C ASP A 48 9.44 2.70 7.42
N VAL A 49 9.89 1.78 8.28
CA VAL A 49 10.30 0.42 7.89
C VAL A 49 9.10 -0.39 7.41
N GLU A 50 7.98 -0.36 8.15
CA GLU A 50 6.75 -1.04 7.75
C GLU A 50 6.17 -0.45 6.45
N LEU A 51 6.26 0.88 6.27
CA LEU A 51 5.85 1.55 5.03
C LEU A 51 6.70 1.11 3.83
N GLN A 52 8.02 1.02 4.02
CA GLN A 52 8.93 0.57 2.98
C GLN A 52 8.62 -0.88 2.56
N ASP A 53 8.34 -1.74 3.54
CA ASP A 53 8.01 -3.14 3.32
C ASP A 53 6.65 -3.30 2.61
N LEU A 54 5.64 -2.54 3.05
CA LEU A 54 4.32 -2.48 2.41
C LEU A 54 4.40 -2.02 0.96
N ILE A 55 5.17 -0.97 0.66
CA ILE A 55 5.35 -0.50 -0.72
C ILE A 55 6.04 -1.55 -1.57
N ASN A 56 7.10 -2.18 -1.09
CA ASN A 56 7.79 -3.22 -1.84
C ASN A 56 6.85 -4.39 -2.16
N GLN A 57 6.02 -4.81 -1.21
CA GLN A 57 5.04 -5.88 -1.41
C GLN A 57 3.92 -5.46 -2.36
N VAL A 58 3.31 -4.28 -2.18
CA VAL A 58 2.18 -3.80 -2.98
C VAL A 58 2.62 -3.45 -4.41
N CYS A 59 3.72 -2.72 -4.59
CA CYS A 59 4.27 -2.44 -5.92
C CYS A 59 4.69 -3.72 -6.64
N SER A 60 5.30 -4.68 -5.94
CA SER A 60 5.64 -5.98 -6.55
C SER A 60 4.40 -6.79 -6.91
N ALA A 61 3.34 -6.76 -6.10
CA ALA A 61 2.09 -7.48 -6.38
C ALA A 61 1.33 -6.87 -7.56
N LEU A 62 1.25 -5.53 -7.63
CA LEU A 62 0.62 -4.81 -8.74
C LEU A 62 1.37 -5.04 -10.07
N PHE A 63 2.70 -5.09 -10.05
CA PHE A 63 3.50 -5.41 -11.25
C PHE A 63 3.33 -6.86 -11.71
N ASN A 64 3.06 -7.80 -10.81
CA ASN A 64 2.91 -9.22 -11.15
C ASN A 64 1.52 -9.56 -11.72
N GLU A 65 0.47 -8.82 -11.33
CA GLU A 65 -0.89 -9.01 -11.88
C GLU A 65 -1.10 -8.39 -13.27
N LEU A 66 -0.14 -7.57 -13.77
CA LEU A 66 -0.21 -6.94 -15.09
C LEU A 66 0.50 -7.74 -16.20
N ARG A 67 0.81 -9.02 -15.95
CA ARG A 67 1.44 -9.94 -16.91
C ARG A 67 0.53 -11.08 -17.35
#